data_AF-A0A3B7MK16-F1
#
_entry.id   AF-A0A3B7MK16-F1
#
_cell.length_a   1.000
_cell.length_b   1.000
_cell.length_c   1.000
_cell.angle_alpha   90.00
_cell.angle_beta   90.00
_cell.angle_gamma   90.00
#
_symmetry.space_group_name_H-M   'P 1'
#
loop_
_entity.id
_entity.type
_entity.pdbx_description
1 polymer ?
#
loop_
_entity_poly.entity_id
_entity_poly.type
_entity_poly.pdbx_seq_one_letter_code
_entity_poly.pdbx_strand_id
1 'polypeptide(L)'
;MIAKFKVEGVITVKDKVYVLTKFINTDINFILTDNSYLGLVPIERWMDIPRAHDEEGNLRVDLFAFVLKHSEDKGKIKTGEMLELWDDYVEVVESFKLSDERIIASLQCYPGKLDGPLELTDATGRKWVLKCEIKVSGSFATYEKISNDGKRNIFQYLLESIDHESKPSKNDKLKITKEGHAPYSLSLFQEVASIIVEVKEKITDDSDVVWAGYNSPIELRIEIDDHLALLRGGDYNALENIKVHFLPTCTFQEHSISNGWADEYITLSERFDSLYAKIKRNLEG
;
A
#
# COMPACT_ATOMS: atom_id res chain seq x y z
N MET A 1 5.02 -13.83 15.36
CA MET A 1 6.03 -14.82 14.88
C MET A 1 5.52 -15.52 13.63
N ILE A 2 6.34 -15.57 12.57
CA ILE A 2 5.95 -15.96 11.20
C ILE A 2 6.45 -17.38 10.90
N ALA A 3 5.62 -18.19 10.23
CA ALA A 3 5.98 -19.55 9.83
C ALA A 3 7.06 -19.53 8.73
N LYS A 4 8.13 -20.33 8.90
CA LYS A 4 9.32 -20.36 8.05
C LYS A 4 9.50 -21.70 7.39
N PHE A 5 9.78 -21.66 6.10
CA PHE A 5 9.85 -22.83 5.24
C PHE A 5 11.16 -22.82 4.45
N LYS A 6 11.81 -23.99 4.34
CA LYS A 6 12.93 -24.19 3.43
C LYS A 6 12.44 -24.91 2.18
N VAL A 7 12.67 -24.34 1.00
CA VAL A 7 12.27 -24.96 -0.27
C VAL A 7 13.12 -26.20 -0.53
N GLU A 8 12.49 -27.36 -0.67
CA GLU A 8 13.14 -28.62 -1.04
C GLU A 8 12.99 -28.92 -2.54
N GLY A 9 11.94 -28.40 -3.18
CA GLY A 9 11.76 -28.57 -4.63
C GLY A 9 10.61 -27.75 -5.19
N VAL A 10 10.64 -27.52 -6.49
CA VAL A 10 9.53 -26.91 -7.23
C VAL A 10 9.17 -27.82 -8.40
N ILE A 11 7.96 -28.35 -8.39
CA ILE A 11 7.51 -29.33 -9.38
C ILE A 11 6.26 -28.82 -10.10
N THR A 12 6.07 -29.28 -11.34
CA THR A 12 4.87 -28.99 -12.11
C THR A 12 4.10 -30.29 -12.30
N VAL A 13 2.85 -30.33 -11.87
CA VAL A 13 1.97 -31.49 -12.01
C VAL A 13 0.72 -31.02 -12.74
N LYS A 14 0.50 -31.56 -13.95
CA LYS A 14 -0.45 -31.00 -14.92
C LYS A 14 -0.10 -29.53 -15.17
N ASP A 15 -1.01 -28.61 -14.87
CA ASP A 15 -0.85 -27.18 -15.08
C ASP A 15 -0.59 -26.39 -13.78
N LYS A 16 -0.40 -27.09 -12.66
CA LYS A 16 -0.15 -26.47 -11.35
C LYS A 16 1.31 -26.59 -10.96
N VAL A 17 1.82 -25.53 -10.34
CA VAL A 17 3.17 -25.48 -9.81
C VAL A 17 3.11 -25.66 -8.29
N TYR A 18 3.77 -26.70 -7.80
CA TYR A 18 3.87 -27.03 -6.39
C TYR A 18 5.26 -26.68 -5.88
N VAL A 19 5.30 -26.04 -4.71
CA VAL A 19 6.51 -25.74 -3.96
C VAL A 19 6.55 -26.67 -2.75
N LEU A 20 7.45 -27.65 -2.82
CA LEU A 20 7.73 -28.57 -1.72
C LEU A 20 8.64 -27.87 -0.72
N THR A 21 8.21 -27.83 0.53
CA THR A 21 8.92 -27.11 1.58
C THR A 21 8.97 -27.87 2.88
N LYS A 22 10.09 -27.75 3.58
CA LYS A 22 10.25 -28.20 4.95
C LYS A 22 9.92 -27.07 5.92
N PHE A 23 9.02 -27.33 6.85
CA PHE A 23 8.65 -26.40 7.91
C PHE A 23 9.72 -26.38 9.00
N ILE A 24 10.22 -25.19 9.33
CA ILE A 24 11.43 -25.02 10.16
C ILE A 24 11.11 -24.72 11.63
N ASN A 25 10.08 -23.92 11.89
CA ASN A 25 9.63 -23.54 13.23
C ASN A 25 8.27 -24.17 13.55
N THR A 26 8.32 -25.47 13.82
CA THR A 26 7.16 -26.35 14.02
C THR A 26 6.33 -26.03 15.27
N ASP A 27 6.79 -25.10 16.11
CA ASP A 27 6.09 -24.57 17.26
C ASP A 27 5.00 -23.52 16.90
N ILE A 28 4.91 -23.14 15.63
CA ILE A 28 3.94 -22.15 15.15
C ILE A 28 2.82 -22.83 14.34
N ASN A 29 1.57 -22.48 14.65
CA ASN A 29 0.43 -22.79 13.79
C ASN A 29 0.28 -21.72 12.71
N PHE A 30 -0.08 -22.14 11.49
CA PHE A 30 -0.38 -21.24 10.39
C PHE A 30 -1.67 -21.65 9.68
N ILE A 31 -2.29 -20.68 8.99
CA ILE A 31 -3.53 -20.86 8.24
C ILE A 31 -3.30 -20.25 6.86
N LEU A 32 -3.82 -20.92 5.82
CA LEU A 32 -3.85 -20.36 4.47
C LEU A 32 -5.14 -19.59 4.23
N THR A 33 -5.01 -18.41 3.64
CA THR A 33 -6.10 -17.53 3.23
C THR A 33 -6.06 -17.33 1.71
N ASP A 34 -7.10 -16.72 1.16
CA ASP A 34 -7.12 -16.33 -0.25
C ASP A 34 -6.11 -15.21 -0.58
N ASN A 35 -5.39 -14.62 0.38
CA ASN A 35 -4.24 -13.75 0.10
C ASN A 35 -2.95 -14.22 0.78
N SER A 36 -2.80 -15.54 0.99
CA SER A 36 -1.53 -16.09 1.45
C SER A 36 -0.41 -15.98 0.41
N TYR A 37 0.80 -15.74 0.90
CA TYR A 37 2.04 -15.69 0.12
C TYR A 37 3.09 -16.58 0.74
N LEU A 38 3.87 -17.26 -0.09
CA LEU A 38 5.09 -17.95 0.32
C LEU A 38 6.28 -17.13 -0.19
N GLY A 39 6.95 -16.42 0.72
CA GLY A 39 7.88 -15.37 0.36
C GLY A 39 7.16 -14.26 -0.40
N LEU A 40 7.62 -13.99 -1.62
CA LEU A 40 7.05 -12.95 -2.49
C LEU A 40 5.92 -13.45 -3.41
N VAL A 41 5.61 -14.75 -3.37
CA VAL A 41 4.80 -15.39 -4.40
C VAL A 41 3.42 -15.76 -3.86
N PRO A 42 2.32 -15.35 -4.53
CA PRO A 42 0.98 -15.69 -4.09
C PRO A 42 0.70 -17.20 -4.24
N ILE A 43 0.08 -17.78 -3.21
CA ILE A 43 -0.27 -19.20 -3.17
C ILE A 43 -1.78 -19.40 -2.99
N GLU A 44 -2.27 -20.58 -3.38
CA GLU A 44 -3.65 -20.99 -3.18
C GLU A 44 -3.98 -21.14 -1.69
N ARG A 45 -5.26 -21.01 -1.33
CA ARG A 45 -5.75 -21.18 0.06
C ARG A 45 -5.73 -22.63 0.58
N TRP A 46 -5.04 -23.53 -0.13
CA TRP A 46 -4.95 -24.94 0.20
C TRP A 46 -3.53 -25.45 -0.13
N MET A 47 -3.14 -26.53 0.53
CA MET A 47 -1.86 -27.19 0.36
C MET A 47 -2.05 -28.69 0.52
N ASP A 48 -1.09 -29.46 0.02
CA ASP A 48 -1.00 -30.90 0.29
C ASP A 48 0.06 -31.18 1.35
N ILE A 49 -0.12 -32.26 2.09
CA ILE A 49 0.89 -32.85 2.99
C ILE A 49 1.36 -34.14 2.32
N PRO A 50 2.50 -34.12 1.61
CA PRO A 50 2.98 -35.29 0.91
C PRO A 50 3.30 -36.44 1.87
N ARG A 51 2.94 -37.65 1.49
CA ARG A 51 3.40 -38.85 2.19
C ARG A 51 4.83 -39.14 1.79
N ALA A 52 5.78 -38.58 2.51
CA ALA A 52 7.21 -38.79 2.31
C ALA A 52 7.84 -39.47 3.54
N HIS A 53 8.96 -40.17 3.32
CA HIS A 53 9.80 -40.68 4.39
C HIS A 53 11.17 -39.98 4.35
N ASP A 54 11.82 -39.83 5.49
CA ASP A 54 13.21 -39.37 5.57
C ASP A 54 14.19 -40.49 5.20
N GLU A 55 15.49 -40.20 5.29
CA GLU A 55 16.57 -41.17 4.98
C GLU A 55 16.55 -42.40 5.90
N GLU A 56 15.96 -42.27 7.09
CA GLU A 56 15.83 -43.33 8.11
C GLU A 56 14.52 -44.13 7.93
N GLY A 57 13.65 -43.73 6.99
CA GLY A 57 12.37 -44.38 6.72
C GLY A 57 11.24 -43.91 7.64
N ASN A 58 11.41 -42.83 8.42
CA ASN A 58 10.34 -42.25 9.23
C ASN A 58 9.45 -41.33 8.40
N LEU A 59 8.17 -41.22 8.73
CA LEU A 59 7.25 -40.30 8.06
C LEU A 59 7.63 -38.83 8.29
N ARG A 60 7.76 -38.08 7.20
CA ARG A 60 7.99 -36.63 7.18
C ARG A 60 6.67 -35.90 7.49
N VAL A 61 6.54 -35.36 8.71
CA VAL A 61 5.39 -34.51 9.11
C VAL A 61 5.67 -33.01 8.97
N ASP A 62 6.90 -32.65 8.61
CA ASP A 62 7.38 -31.29 8.40
C ASP A 62 7.33 -30.87 6.92
N LEU A 63 6.85 -31.73 6.01
CA LEU A 63 6.83 -31.48 4.58
C LEU A 63 5.47 -30.97 4.12
N PHE A 64 5.45 -29.84 3.42
CA PHE A 64 4.25 -29.20 2.88
C PHE A 64 4.44 -28.87 1.40
N ALA A 65 3.38 -29.05 0.61
CA ALA A 65 3.34 -28.73 -0.80
C ALA A 65 2.36 -27.58 -1.04
N PHE A 66 2.89 -26.36 -1.15
CA PHE A 66 2.10 -25.17 -1.48
C PHE A 66 1.88 -25.08 -2.98
N VAL A 67 0.72 -24.57 -3.40
CA VAL A 67 0.37 -24.43 -4.82
C VAL A 67 0.46 -22.95 -5.18
N LEU A 68 1.23 -22.60 -6.21
CA LEU A 68 1.29 -21.23 -6.71
C LEU A 68 -0.03 -20.86 -7.39
N LYS A 69 -0.51 -19.63 -7.19
CA LYS A 69 -1.66 -19.11 -7.95
C LYS A 69 -1.34 -18.90 -9.42
N HIS A 70 -0.13 -18.44 -9.70
CA HIS A 70 0.32 -18.12 -11.05
C HIS A 70 1.50 -19.02 -11.41
N SER A 71 1.33 -19.87 -12.41
CA SER A 71 2.36 -20.84 -12.82
C SER A 71 3.61 -20.17 -13.39
N GLU A 72 3.47 -18.95 -13.94
CA GLU A 72 4.57 -18.10 -14.40
C GLU A 72 5.55 -17.68 -13.29
N ASP A 73 5.09 -17.69 -12.03
CA ASP A 73 5.94 -17.35 -10.88
C ASP A 73 6.92 -18.46 -10.48
N LYS A 74 6.88 -19.63 -11.15
CA LYS A 74 7.77 -20.76 -10.88
C LYS A 74 9.25 -20.36 -10.81
N GLY A 75 9.70 -19.44 -11.67
CA GLY A 75 11.09 -19.00 -11.73
C GLY A 75 11.52 -18.10 -10.54
N LYS A 76 10.56 -17.60 -9.75
CA LYS A 76 10.82 -16.71 -8.62
C LYS A 76 11.25 -17.45 -7.35
N ILE A 77 11.01 -18.77 -7.26
CA ILE A 77 11.34 -19.58 -6.09
C ILE A 77 12.45 -20.57 -6.43
N LYS A 78 13.48 -20.66 -5.58
CA LYS A 78 14.62 -21.55 -5.78
C LYS A 78 14.73 -22.61 -4.69
N THR A 79 15.15 -23.81 -5.07
CA THR A 79 15.48 -24.86 -4.09
C THR A 79 16.58 -24.38 -3.14
N GLY A 80 16.41 -24.67 -1.85
CA GLY A 80 17.29 -24.26 -0.76
C GLY A 80 16.94 -22.90 -0.15
N GLU A 81 16.05 -22.13 -0.78
CA GLU A 81 15.63 -20.80 -0.31
C GLU A 81 14.82 -20.91 0.99
N MET A 82 14.98 -19.90 1.86
CA MET A 82 14.22 -19.75 3.10
C MET A 82 13.10 -18.73 2.86
N LEU A 83 11.85 -19.18 2.96
CA LEU A 83 10.66 -18.39 2.71
C LEU A 83 9.81 -18.26 3.97
N GLU A 84 9.19 -17.10 4.13
CA GLU A 84 8.22 -16.82 5.17
C GLU A 84 6.80 -16.95 4.61
N LEU A 85 5.90 -17.58 5.35
CA LEU A 85 4.49 -17.66 4.97
C LEU A 85 3.74 -16.46 5.56
N TRP A 86 3.16 -15.66 4.68
CA TRP A 86 2.35 -14.51 5.01
C TRP A 86 0.87 -14.85 4.74
N ASP A 87 -0.03 -14.42 5.63
CA ASP A 87 -1.49 -14.62 5.53
C ASP A 87 -2.20 -13.27 5.37
N ASP A 88 -3.49 -13.15 5.72
CA ASP A 88 -4.22 -11.87 5.67
C ASP A 88 -3.94 -10.96 6.89
N TYR A 89 -3.00 -11.29 7.77
CA TYR A 89 -2.74 -10.52 8.98
C TYR A 89 -1.52 -9.61 8.85
N VAL A 90 -1.49 -8.58 9.70
CA VAL A 90 -0.32 -7.75 9.97
C VAL A 90 -0.07 -7.75 11.47
N GLU A 91 1.20 -7.76 11.87
CA GLU A 91 1.59 -7.72 13.28
C GLU A 91 1.99 -6.30 13.66
N VAL A 92 1.39 -5.76 14.72
CA VAL A 92 1.66 -4.39 15.18
C VAL A 92 2.95 -4.41 15.99
N VAL A 93 4.03 -3.89 15.42
CA VAL A 93 5.33 -3.79 16.12
C VAL A 93 5.27 -2.69 17.17
N GLU A 94 4.67 -1.56 16.81
CA GLU A 94 4.52 -0.40 17.68
C GLU A 94 3.40 0.51 17.15
N SER A 95 2.81 1.32 18.02
CA SER A 95 1.84 2.32 17.61
C SER A 95 1.83 3.53 18.53
N PHE A 96 1.56 4.69 17.96
CA PHE A 96 1.55 5.99 18.63
C PHE A 96 0.28 6.74 18.25
N LYS A 97 -0.25 7.51 19.21
CA LYS A 97 -1.32 8.48 18.96
C LYS A 97 -0.69 9.87 19.00
N LEU A 98 -0.88 10.64 17.94
CA LEU A 98 -0.39 12.00 17.82
C LEU A 98 -1.31 12.97 18.57
N SER A 99 -0.85 14.20 18.76
CA SER A 99 -1.61 15.26 19.45
C SER A 99 -2.88 15.69 18.71
N ASP A 100 -2.98 15.40 17.43
CA ASP A 100 -4.15 15.64 16.58
C ASP A 100 -5.00 14.38 16.37
N GLU A 101 -4.92 13.44 17.32
CA GLU A 101 -5.67 12.18 17.36
C GLU A 101 -5.32 11.14 16.28
N ARG A 102 -4.47 11.49 15.30
CA ARG A 102 -3.99 10.56 14.27
C ARG A 102 -3.16 9.43 14.88
N ILE A 103 -3.25 8.23 14.30
CA ILE A 103 -2.53 7.05 14.79
C ILE A 103 -1.45 6.66 13.79
N ILE A 104 -0.20 6.56 14.25
CA ILE A 104 0.89 5.97 13.47
C ILE A 104 1.12 4.55 14.00
N ALA A 105 1.14 3.56 13.12
CA ALA A 105 1.48 2.18 13.48
C ALA A 105 2.64 1.67 12.62
N SER A 106 3.64 1.09 13.27
CA SER A 106 4.67 0.28 12.64
C SER A 106 4.13 -1.14 12.49
N LEU A 107 3.82 -1.54 11.26
CA LEU A 107 3.22 -2.84 10.95
C LEU A 107 4.27 -3.73 10.30
N GLN A 108 4.40 -4.95 10.81
CA GLN A 108 5.14 -6.01 10.14
C GLN A 108 4.22 -6.70 9.13
N CYS A 109 4.52 -6.52 7.85
CA CYS A 109 3.74 -7.03 6.74
C CYS A 109 4.63 -7.26 5.53
N TYR A 110 4.25 -8.18 4.66
CA TYR A 110 4.96 -8.40 3.40
C TYR A 110 5.03 -7.10 2.55
N PRO A 111 6.17 -6.79 1.89
CA PRO A 111 6.31 -5.59 1.04
C PRO A 111 5.26 -5.53 -0.08
N GLY A 112 4.59 -4.39 -0.26
CA GLY A 112 3.56 -4.21 -1.29
C GLY A 112 2.19 -4.83 -0.97
N LYS A 113 1.99 -5.33 0.27
CA LYS A 113 0.69 -5.89 0.70
C LYS A 113 -0.34 -4.81 1.08
N LEU A 114 0.12 -3.62 1.45
CA LEU A 114 -0.73 -2.55 1.98
C LEU A 114 -0.82 -1.38 0.99
N ASP A 115 -1.11 -1.70 -0.28
CA ASP A 115 -1.38 -0.72 -1.32
C ASP A 115 -2.86 -0.33 -1.29
N GLY A 116 -3.14 0.89 -0.80
CA GLY A 116 -4.47 1.50 -0.79
C GLY A 116 -5.19 1.44 0.57
N PRO A 117 -6.42 1.97 0.65
CA PRO A 117 -7.22 1.94 1.86
C PRO A 117 -7.58 0.50 2.21
N LEU A 118 -7.09 0.02 3.35
CA LEU A 118 -7.40 -1.31 3.84
C LEU A 118 -8.03 -1.20 5.22
N GLU A 119 -9.08 -1.97 5.45
CA GLU A 119 -9.62 -2.12 6.79
C GLU A 119 -8.79 -3.19 7.53
N LEU A 120 -8.37 -2.85 8.74
CA LEU A 120 -7.64 -3.69 9.66
C LEU A 120 -8.56 -3.97 10.84
N THR A 121 -8.82 -5.24 11.16
CA THR A 121 -9.69 -5.62 12.27
C THR A 121 -8.92 -6.43 13.31
N ASP A 122 -9.02 -6.09 14.60
CA ASP A 122 -8.43 -6.89 15.68
C ASP A 122 -9.35 -8.04 16.13
N ALA A 123 -8.88 -8.84 17.09
CA ALA A 123 -9.63 -9.97 17.65
C ALA A 123 -10.90 -9.55 18.42
N THR A 124 -11.00 -8.28 18.83
CA THR A 124 -12.18 -7.73 19.54
C THR A 124 -13.22 -7.15 18.59
N GLY A 125 -12.91 -7.07 17.28
CA GLY A 125 -13.76 -6.47 16.26
C GLY A 125 -13.55 -4.96 16.10
N ARG A 126 -12.55 -4.37 16.75
CA ARG A 126 -12.16 -2.98 16.53
C ARG A 126 -11.51 -2.84 15.16
N LYS A 127 -11.72 -1.70 14.52
CA LYS A 127 -11.40 -1.49 13.11
C LYS A 127 -10.58 -0.22 12.91
N TRP A 128 -9.62 -0.30 11.99
CA TRP A 128 -8.83 0.83 11.54
C TRP A 128 -8.79 0.86 10.01
N VAL A 129 -8.87 2.04 9.42
CA VAL A 129 -8.54 2.26 8.01
C VAL A 129 -7.06 2.61 7.92
N LEU A 130 -6.30 1.80 7.19
CA LEU A 130 -4.96 2.13 6.75
C LEU A 130 -5.05 3.17 5.64
N LYS A 131 -4.45 4.36 5.82
CA LYS A 131 -4.53 5.46 4.86
C LYS A 131 -3.39 5.45 3.87
N CYS A 132 -2.16 5.52 4.38
CA CYS A 132 -0.97 5.60 3.58
C CYS A 132 0.26 5.12 4.36
N GLU A 133 1.28 4.71 3.61
CA GLU A 133 2.61 4.48 4.14
C GLU A 133 3.32 5.82 4.38
N ILE A 134 3.89 5.99 5.56
CA ILE A 134 4.66 7.17 5.92
C ILE A 134 6.12 6.92 5.54
N LYS A 135 6.57 7.60 4.49
CA LYS A 135 8.00 7.65 4.12
C LYS A 135 8.69 8.71 4.96
N VAL A 136 9.34 8.28 6.05
CA VAL A 136 10.08 9.21 6.91
C VAL A 136 11.39 9.61 6.22
N SER A 137 11.53 10.87 5.82
CA SER A 137 12.82 11.48 5.47
C SER A 137 13.50 11.98 6.75
N GLY A 138 14.73 11.55 7.04
CA GLY A 138 15.40 11.94 8.28
C GLY A 138 16.92 11.83 8.25
N SER A 139 17.53 12.04 9.42
CA SER A 139 18.98 11.94 9.64
C SER A 139 19.57 10.58 9.26
N PHE A 140 20.90 10.46 9.15
CA PHE A 140 21.57 9.18 8.85
C PHE A 140 21.16 8.03 9.81
N ALA A 141 20.96 8.32 11.11
CA ALA A 141 20.45 7.34 12.07
C ALA A 141 19.01 6.87 11.77
N THR A 142 18.19 7.77 11.23
CA THR A 142 16.84 7.46 10.74
C THR A 142 16.90 6.53 9.53
N TYR A 143 17.82 6.78 8.59
CA TYR A 143 18.06 5.89 7.45
C TYR A 143 18.52 4.49 7.85
N GLU A 144 19.42 4.37 8.81
CA GLU A 144 19.93 3.07 9.27
C GLU A 144 18.83 2.24 9.95
N LYS A 145 17.95 2.91 10.71
CA LYS A 145 16.75 2.30 11.29
C LYS A 145 15.77 1.85 10.19
N ILE A 146 15.43 2.72 9.24
CA ILE A 146 14.53 2.40 8.12
C ILE A 146 15.08 1.24 7.28
N SER A 147 16.38 1.21 7.02
CA SER A 147 17.04 0.13 6.27
C SER A 147 16.95 -1.22 7.02
N ASN A 148 17.12 -1.21 8.34
CA ASN A 148 16.99 -2.42 9.16
C ASN A 148 15.53 -2.86 9.35
N ASP A 149 14.60 -1.91 9.45
CA ASP A 149 13.16 -2.18 9.56
C ASP A 149 12.60 -2.72 8.23
N GLY A 150 13.03 -2.18 7.09
CA GLY A 150 12.72 -2.70 5.76
C GLY A 150 13.22 -4.14 5.56
N LYS A 151 14.42 -4.49 6.04
CA LYS A 151 14.90 -5.88 6.05
C LYS A 151 14.06 -6.83 6.92
N ARG A 152 13.30 -6.28 7.88
CA ARG A 152 12.38 -7.01 8.74
C ARG A 152 10.92 -6.92 8.28
N ASN A 153 10.69 -6.30 7.11
CA ASN A 153 9.38 -6.04 6.56
C ASN A 153 8.47 -5.23 7.51
N ILE A 154 9.05 -4.23 8.18
CA ILE A 154 8.36 -3.32 9.08
C ILE A 154 8.23 -1.97 8.39
N PHE A 155 6.99 -1.51 8.23
CA PHE A 155 6.66 -0.26 7.56
C PHE A 155 5.73 0.57 8.43
N GLN A 156 5.81 1.90 8.31
CA GLN A 156 5.00 2.82 9.11
C GLN A 156 3.78 3.26 8.32
N TYR A 157 2.62 3.20 8.95
CA TYR A 157 1.35 3.59 8.33
C TYR A 157 0.59 4.57 9.20
N LEU A 158 -0.15 5.46 8.53
CA LEU A 158 -1.19 6.25 9.15
C LEU A 158 -2.47 5.41 9.23
N LEU A 159 -3.02 5.28 10.43
CA LEU A 159 -4.28 4.61 10.72
C LEU A 159 -5.33 5.62 11.20
N GLU A 160 -6.57 5.39 10.78
CA GLU A 160 -7.77 6.06 11.29
C GLU A 160 -8.68 5.02 11.94
N SER A 161 -9.08 5.23 13.19
CA SER A 161 -9.98 4.31 13.89
C SER A 161 -11.43 4.50 13.44
N ILE A 162 -12.19 3.40 13.38
CA ILE A 162 -13.62 3.41 13.03
C ILE A 162 -14.44 3.18 14.31
N ASP A 163 -15.32 4.12 14.64
CA ASP A 163 -16.24 4.04 15.80
C ASP A 163 -15.56 3.88 17.18
N HIS A 164 -14.27 4.21 17.29
CA HIS A 164 -13.54 4.26 18.55
C HIS A 164 -12.30 5.16 18.48
N GLU A 165 -11.66 5.44 19.62
CA GLU A 165 -10.47 6.30 19.69
C GLU A 165 -9.17 5.55 20.05
N SER A 166 -9.25 4.23 20.21
CA SER A 166 -8.10 3.42 20.63
C SER A 166 -7.15 3.11 19.48
N LYS A 167 -5.85 3.19 19.75
CA LYS A 167 -4.79 2.66 18.87
C LYS A 167 -4.63 1.14 19.04
N PRO A 168 -4.15 0.41 18.03
CA PRO A 168 -3.83 -1.00 18.19
C PRO A 168 -2.65 -1.17 19.17
N SER A 169 -2.61 -2.26 19.92
CA SER A 169 -1.55 -2.54 20.89
C SER A 169 -0.36 -3.25 20.23
N LYS A 170 0.81 -3.17 20.87
CA LYS A 170 1.99 -3.92 20.44
C LYS A 170 1.69 -5.42 20.47
N ASN A 171 2.12 -6.12 19.42
CA ASN A 171 1.87 -7.52 19.12
C ASN A 171 0.42 -7.87 18.76
N ASP A 172 -0.47 -6.88 18.59
CA ASP A 172 -1.79 -7.15 18.04
C ASP A 172 -1.65 -7.70 16.61
N LYS A 173 -2.44 -8.74 16.30
CA LYS A 173 -2.60 -9.24 14.94
C LYS A 173 -3.86 -8.64 14.36
N LEU A 174 -3.71 -7.81 13.34
CA LEU A 174 -4.83 -7.17 12.66
C LEU A 174 -5.09 -7.90 11.35
N LYS A 175 -6.34 -8.32 11.14
CA LYS A 175 -6.78 -8.95 9.90
C LYS A 175 -7.05 -7.87 8.85
N ILE A 176 -6.45 -8.00 7.68
CA ILE A 176 -6.73 -7.18 6.51
C ILE A 176 -8.05 -7.67 5.89
N THR A 177 -9.01 -6.76 5.74
CA THR A 177 -10.24 -6.98 4.98
C THR A 177 -10.22 -6.09 3.74
N LYS A 178 -10.28 -6.73 2.54
CA LYS A 178 -10.33 -6.04 1.24
C LYS A 178 -11.69 -5.38 0.95
N GLU A 179 -12.61 -5.40 1.91
CA GLU A 179 -13.89 -4.67 1.86
C GLU A 179 -13.81 -3.31 2.54
N GLY A 180 -12.64 -2.67 2.51
CA GLY A 180 -12.62 -1.23 2.62
C GLY A 180 -13.31 -0.68 1.38
N HIS A 181 -14.62 -0.38 1.46
CA HIS A 181 -15.11 0.78 0.75
C HIS A 181 -14.09 1.86 1.07
N ALA A 182 -13.28 2.28 0.09
CA ALA A 182 -12.46 3.46 0.24
C ALA A 182 -13.41 4.46 0.90
N PRO A 183 -13.08 4.99 2.10
CA PRO A 183 -13.98 5.92 2.76
C PRO A 183 -14.36 6.93 1.69
N TYR A 184 -15.65 7.22 1.51
CA TYR A 184 -16.14 7.94 0.33
C TYR A 184 -15.31 9.21 0.03
N SER A 185 -14.64 9.77 1.04
CA SER A 185 -13.55 10.74 0.92
C SER A 185 -12.35 10.32 0.04
N LEU A 186 -11.72 9.16 0.23
CA LEU A 186 -10.52 8.74 -0.52
C LEU A 186 -10.82 8.40 -1.99
N SER A 187 -12.00 7.88 -2.33
CA SER A 187 -12.39 7.79 -3.75
C SER A 187 -12.47 9.17 -4.39
N LEU A 188 -12.97 10.17 -3.65
CA LEU A 188 -12.98 11.55 -4.12
C LEU A 188 -11.56 12.14 -4.26
N PHE A 189 -10.63 11.82 -3.34
CA PHE A 189 -9.22 12.23 -3.50
C PHE A 189 -8.55 11.59 -4.72
N GLN A 190 -8.89 10.33 -5.06
CA GLN A 190 -8.41 9.68 -6.29
C GLN A 190 -9.03 10.32 -7.54
N GLU A 191 -10.31 10.69 -7.49
CA GLU A 191 -10.97 11.44 -8.56
C GLU A 191 -10.37 12.86 -8.73
N VAL A 192 -9.94 13.51 -7.64
CA VAL A 192 -9.18 14.76 -7.74
C VAL A 192 -7.81 14.49 -8.36
N ALA A 193 -7.11 13.45 -7.92
CA ALA A 193 -5.79 13.11 -8.47
C ALA A 193 -5.85 12.82 -9.99
N SER A 194 -6.94 12.23 -10.50
CA SER A 194 -7.08 12.02 -11.95
C SER A 194 -7.19 13.33 -12.73
N ILE A 195 -7.91 14.33 -12.20
CA ILE A 195 -7.98 15.68 -12.80
C ILE A 195 -6.58 16.32 -12.84
N ILE A 196 -5.79 16.15 -11.78
CA ILE A 196 -4.42 16.69 -11.73
C ILE A 196 -3.50 15.99 -12.72
N VAL A 197 -3.68 14.69 -12.96
CA VAL A 197 -2.97 13.99 -14.04
C VAL A 197 -3.36 14.56 -15.41
N GLU A 198 -4.66 14.79 -15.65
CA GLU A 198 -5.13 15.40 -16.91
C GLU A 198 -4.49 16.80 -17.13
N VAL A 199 -4.36 17.62 -16.07
CA VAL A 199 -3.66 18.91 -16.14
C VAL A 199 -2.17 18.71 -16.43
N LYS A 200 -1.51 17.77 -15.75
CA LYS A 200 -0.09 17.46 -15.94
C LYS A 200 0.23 17.10 -17.39
N GLU A 201 -0.65 16.32 -18.04
CA GLU A 201 -0.50 15.91 -19.43
C GLU A 201 -0.56 17.09 -20.43
N LYS A 202 -1.16 18.22 -20.05
CA LYS A 202 -1.19 19.45 -20.85
C LYS A 202 0.08 20.28 -20.75
N ILE A 203 0.91 20.03 -19.74
CA ILE A 203 2.17 20.74 -19.52
C ILE A 203 3.24 19.99 -20.32
N THR A 204 3.62 20.50 -21.48
CA THR A 204 4.63 19.94 -22.39
C THR A 204 6.00 20.61 -22.18
N ASP A 205 7.07 20.06 -22.74
CA ASP A 205 8.42 20.65 -22.60
C ASP A 205 8.52 22.02 -23.30
N ASP A 206 7.65 22.26 -24.28
CA ASP A 206 7.54 23.52 -25.02
C ASP A 206 6.55 24.52 -24.40
N SER A 207 5.94 24.18 -23.26
CA SER A 207 4.88 25.01 -22.72
C SER A 207 5.37 26.30 -22.08
N ASP A 208 4.64 27.39 -22.28
CA ASP A 208 4.93 28.66 -21.60
C ASP A 208 4.41 28.61 -20.15
N VAL A 209 5.34 28.71 -19.21
CA VAL A 209 5.08 28.69 -17.76
C VAL A 209 5.52 29.97 -17.06
N VAL A 210 6.00 30.97 -17.80
CA VAL A 210 6.51 32.22 -17.23
C VAL A 210 5.39 32.98 -16.51
N TRP A 211 4.20 33.02 -17.10
CA TRP A 211 3.01 33.61 -16.51
C TRP A 211 2.45 32.81 -15.32
N ALA A 212 2.80 31.53 -15.25
CA ALA A 212 2.42 30.64 -14.15
C ALA A 212 3.37 30.76 -12.94
N GLY A 213 4.46 31.54 -13.05
CA GLY A 213 5.43 31.78 -11.98
C GLY A 213 6.60 30.81 -11.92
N TYR A 214 6.81 30.00 -12.97
CA TYR A 214 7.83 28.95 -13.01
C TYR A 214 8.97 29.26 -13.97
N ASN A 215 10.17 28.75 -13.68
CA ASN A 215 11.33 28.93 -14.55
C ASN A 215 11.39 27.87 -15.65
N SER A 216 10.73 26.72 -15.46
CA SER A 216 10.66 25.66 -16.46
C SER A 216 9.41 24.79 -16.32
N PRO A 217 8.89 24.19 -17.41
CA PRO A 217 7.80 23.21 -17.35
C PRO A 217 8.15 21.97 -16.51
N ILE A 218 9.44 21.63 -16.42
CA ILE A 218 9.95 20.52 -15.61
C ILE A 218 9.71 20.78 -14.13
N GLU A 219 10.01 21.99 -13.66
CA GLU A 219 9.81 22.42 -12.27
C GLU A 219 8.33 22.28 -11.86
N LEU A 220 7.43 22.76 -12.70
CA LEU A 220 5.98 22.66 -12.50
C LEU A 220 5.50 21.19 -12.47
N ARG A 221 6.01 20.33 -13.35
CA ARG A 221 5.64 18.90 -13.34
C ARG A 221 6.13 18.17 -12.09
N ILE A 222 7.30 18.52 -11.56
CA ILE A 222 7.84 17.94 -10.33
C ILE A 222 6.94 18.31 -9.15
N GLU A 223 6.56 19.58 -9.03
CA GLU A 223 5.64 20.03 -7.97
C GLU A 223 4.28 19.32 -8.06
N ILE A 224 3.76 19.16 -9.28
CA ILE A 224 2.53 18.39 -9.52
C ILE A 224 2.69 16.92 -9.10
N ASP A 225 3.84 16.29 -9.35
CA ASP A 225 4.10 14.91 -8.93
C ASP A 225 4.14 14.75 -7.41
N ASP A 226 4.75 15.70 -6.70
CA ASP A 226 4.76 15.73 -5.24
C ASP A 226 3.33 15.87 -4.69
N HIS A 227 2.53 16.76 -5.29
CA HIS A 227 1.12 16.94 -4.96
C HIS A 227 0.26 15.71 -5.25
N LEU A 228 0.49 15.03 -6.37
CA LEU A 228 -0.20 13.78 -6.73
C LEU A 228 0.11 12.66 -5.74
N ALA A 229 1.35 12.54 -5.29
CA ALA A 229 1.74 11.55 -4.29
C ALA A 229 0.98 11.78 -2.96
N LEU A 230 0.87 13.04 -2.53
CA LEU A 230 0.17 13.43 -1.31
C LEU A 230 -1.36 13.27 -1.43
N LEU A 231 -1.96 13.67 -2.56
CA LEU A 231 -3.39 13.49 -2.84
C LEU A 231 -3.80 12.02 -2.83
N ARG A 232 -2.98 11.15 -3.46
CA ARG A 232 -3.24 9.70 -3.47
C ARG A 232 -3.20 9.09 -2.07
N GLY A 233 -2.47 9.72 -1.14
CA GLY A 233 -2.45 9.38 0.29
C GLY A 233 -3.60 10.00 1.10
N GLY A 234 -4.49 10.79 0.48
CA GLY A 234 -5.61 11.45 1.14
C GLY A 234 -5.22 12.69 1.96
N ASP A 235 -4.12 13.36 1.64
CA ASP A 235 -3.66 14.55 2.36
C ASP A 235 -4.54 15.78 2.02
N TYR A 236 -5.27 16.28 3.02
CA TYR A 236 -6.12 17.46 2.88
C TYR A 236 -5.33 18.76 2.69
N ASN A 237 -4.13 18.88 3.26
CA ASN A 237 -3.31 20.07 3.06
C ASN A 237 -2.82 20.14 1.61
N ALA A 238 -2.52 18.99 1.00
CA ALA A 238 -2.22 18.93 -0.42
C ALA A 238 -3.42 19.37 -1.28
N LEU A 239 -4.64 18.99 -0.89
CA LEU A 239 -5.86 19.44 -1.56
C LEU A 239 -6.06 20.96 -1.47
N GLU A 240 -5.83 21.57 -0.30
CA GLU A 240 -5.91 23.04 -0.12
C GLU A 240 -4.84 23.77 -0.94
N ASN A 241 -3.62 23.25 -1.00
CA ASN A 241 -2.55 23.83 -1.81
C ASN A 241 -2.89 23.75 -3.30
N ILE A 242 -3.40 22.60 -3.77
CA ILE A 242 -3.79 22.42 -5.17
C ILE A 242 -4.94 23.33 -5.57
N LYS A 243 -5.91 23.55 -4.68
CA LYS A 243 -7.01 24.47 -4.92
C LYS A 243 -6.53 25.87 -5.26
N VAL A 244 -5.43 26.34 -4.67
CA VAL A 244 -4.86 27.65 -4.99
C VAL A 244 -4.48 27.75 -6.47
N HIS A 245 -3.93 26.68 -7.06
CA HIS A 245 -3.57 26.66 -8.48
C HIS A 245 -4.77 26.69 -9.44
N PHE A 246 -5.96 26.29 -8.96
CA PHE A 246 -7.24 26.36 -9.70
C PHE A 246 -7.99 27.69 -9.53
N LEU A 247 -7.51 28.61 -8.68
CA LEU A 247 -8.17 29.90 -8.51
C LEU A 247 -8.06 30.76 -9.77
N PRO A 248 -8.96 31.75 -9.93
CA PRO A 248 -8.86 32.69 -11.03
C PRO A 248 -7.50 33.38 -11.06
N THR A 249 -6.91 33.55 -12.24
CA THR A 249 -5.59 34.17 -12.49
C THR A 249 -4.41 33.45 -11.85
N CYS A 250 -4.59 32.19 -11.43
CA CYS A 250 -3.52 31.38 -10.88
C CYS A 250 -2.91 30.42 -11.91
N THR A 251 -1.91 29.67 -11.45
CA THR A 251 -1.00 28.82 -12.23
C THR A 251 -1.66 28.07 -13.39
N PHE A 252 -2.72 27.31 -13.15
CA PHE A 252 -3.30 26.46 -14.19
C PHE A 252 -4.16 27.25 -15.19
N GLN A 253 -4.84 28.31 -14.75
CA GLN A 253 -5.59 29.17 -15.66
C GLN A 253 -4.64 29.94 -16.59
N GLU A 254 -3.62 30.59 -16.04
CA GLU A 254 -2.64 31.35 -16.83
C GLU A 254 -1.89 30.45 -17.81
N HIS A 255 -1.54 29.23 -17.37
CA HIS A 255 -0.96 28.22 -18.25
C HIS A 255 -1.92 27.82 -19.38
N SER A 256 -3.19 27.58 -19.07
CA SER A 256 -4.18 27.16 -20.07
C SER A 256 -4.43 28.19 -21.16
N ILE A 257 -4.43 29.48 -20.80
CA ILE A 257 -4.59 30.59 -21.73
C ILE A 257 -3.35 30.68 -22.63
N SER A 258 -2.16 30.62 -22.03
CA SER A 258 -0.89 30.73 -22.74
C SER A 258 -0.62 29.56 -23.70
N ASN A 259 -1.21 28.39 -23.42
CA ASN A 259 -0.96 27.15 -24.16
C ASN A 259 -2.18 26.63 -24.95
N GLY A 260 -3.24 27.44 -25.09
CA GLY A 260 -4.35 27.16 -26.00
C GLY A 260 -5.35 26.09 -25.56
N TRP A 261 -5.45 25.80 -24.26
CA TRP A 261 -6.37 24.80 -23.70
C TRP A 261 -7.35 25.39 -22.66
N ALA A 262 -7.64 26.69 -22.76
CA ALA A 262 -8.50 27.41 -21.80
C ALA A 262 -9.93 26.84 -21.65
N ASP A 263 -10.55 26.35 -22.72
CA ASP A 263 -11.90 25.74 -22.65
C ASP A 263 -11.89 24.41 -21.88
N GLU A 264 -10.82 23.63 -22.04
CA GLU A 264 -10.61 22.37 -21.31
C GLU A 264 -10.32 22.64 -19.83
N TYR A 265 -9.58 23.72 -19.53
CA TYR A 265 -9.35 24.17 -18.16
C TYR A 265 -10.65 24.45 -17.41
N ILE A 266 -11.62 25.13 -18.03
CA ILE A 266 -12.93 25.40 -17.40
C ILE A 266 -13.60 24.08 -17.00
N THR A 267 -13.60 23.10 -17.89
CA THR A 267 -14.19 21.77 -17.62
C THR A 267 -13.48 21.05 -16.46
N LEU A 268 -12.15 21.11 -16.42
CA LEU A 268 -11.35 20.52 -15.35
C LEU A 268 -11.57 21.24 -14.00
N SER A 269 -11.67 22.57 -14.02
CA SER A 269 -11.94 23.40 -12.84
C SER A 269 -13.31 23.12 -12.25
N GLU A 270 -14.36 23.02 -13.07
CA GLU A 270 -15.71 22.69 -12.60
C GLU A 270 -15.79 21.29 -11.96
N ARG A 271 -15.09 20.32 -12.55
CA ARG A 271 -14.96 18.97 -11.98
C ARG A 271 -14.22 19.01 -10.64
N PHE A 272 -13.13 19.77 -10.55
CA PHE A 272 -12.36 19.93 -9.33
C PHE A 272 -13.20 20.55 -8.21
N ASP A 273 -13.88 21.67 -8.47
CA ASP A 273 -14.72 22.35 -7.49
C ASP A 273 -15.84 21.46 -6.95
N SER A 274 -16.46 20.67 -7.84
CA SER A 274 -17.50 19.72 -7.49
C SER A 274 -17.00 18.63 -6.53
N LEU A 275 -15.80 18.11 -6.77
CA LEU A 275 -15.18 17.10 -5.90
C LEU A 275 -14.70 17.70 -4.58
N TYR A 276 -14.06 18.87 -4.63
CA TYR A 276 -13.61 19.60 -3.46
C TYR A 276 -14.79 19.90 -2.50
N ALA A 277 -15.94 20.34 -3.03
CA ALA A 277 -17.14 20.58 -2.24
C ALA A 277 -17.75 19.30 -1.63
N LYS A 278 -17.56 18.14 -2.26
CA LYS A 278 -17.94 16.83 -1.68
C LYS A 278 -16.97 16.43 -0.57
N ILE A 279 -15.67 16.56 -0.79
CA ILE A 279 -14.64 16.24 0.22
C ILE A 279 -14.82 17.10 1.46
N LYS A 280 -14.97 18.42 1.29
CA LYS A 280 -15.15 19.36 2.40
C LYS A 280 -16.40 19.05 3.24
N ARG A 281 -17.54 18.77 2.60
CA ARG A 281 -18.78 18.37 3.30
C ARG A 281 -18.62 17.08 4.12
N ASN A 282 -17.77 16.16 3.68
CA ASN A 282 -17.51 14.90 4.38
C ASN A 282 -16.51 15.06 5.54
N LEU A 283 -15.77 16.17 5.61
CA LEU A 283 -14.82 16.45 6.69
C LEU A 283 -15.45 17.31 7.79
N GLU A 284 -16.50 18.06 7.47
CA GLU A 284 -17.22 18.94 8.41
C GLU A 284 -18.47 18.28 9.03
N GLY A 285 -18.83 17.05 8.62
CA GLY A 285 -20.01 16.31 9.09
C GLY A 285 -19.63 15.02 9.80
#